data_AF-A0A1H6FAW5-F1
#
_entry.id   AF-A0A1H6FAW5-F1
#
_cell.length_a   1.000
_cell.length_b   1.000
_cell.length_c   1.000
_cell.angle_alpha   90.00
_cell.angle_beta   90.00
_cell.angle_gamma   90.00
#
_symmetry.space_group_name_H-M   'P 1'
#
loop_
_entity.id
_entity.type
_entity.pdbx_description
1 polymer ?
#
loop_
_entity_poly.entity_id
_entity_poly.type
_entity_poly.pdbx_seq_one_letter_code
_entity_poly.pdbx_strand_id
1 'polypeptide(L)'
;MQNLLEELKATLQSDERLIIDGQLAKNKVVELALAMDEGLIALLLGNESIKRHFFKEVSGVLVFDKEAFQNFVSNKQFLPDSYTAFKNKIGLTANSEYLTESKEVVLTWPYKDCVLEGGQTKEDQKRKEIFWNETLAPDEIDRLLAPKALTNFKKYDKDGEHEVENISFDDNLIIKGNNLLALHSLKKKYAGKVLNP
;
A
#
# COMPACT_ATOMS: atom_id res chain seq x y z
N MET A 1 -38.87 2.84 -18.91
CA MET A 1 -37.97 1.68 -18.71
C MET A 1 -37.46 1.76 -17.29
N GLN A 2 -37.99 0.93 -16.40
CA GLN A 2 -37.46 0.85 -15.04
C GLN A 2 -36.05 0.25 -15.11
N ASN A 3 -35.12 0.86 -14.40
CA ASN A 3 -33.74 0.43 -14.35
C ASN A 3 -33.69 -0.85 -13.48
N LEU A 4 -33.18 -1.97 -14.01
CA LEU A 4 -33.03 -3.25 -13.29
C LEU A 4 -32.41 -3.07 -11.89
N LEU A 5 -31.51 -2.08 -11.78
CA LEU A 5 -30.91 -1.64 -10.53
C LEU A 5 -31.94 -1.21 -9.47
N GLU A 6 -32.88 -0.35 -9.86
CA GLU A 6 -33.90 0.21 -8.96
C GLU A 6 -34.94 -0.84 -8.59
N GLU A 7 -35.30 -1.73 -9.53
CA GLU A 7 -36.15 -2.89 -9.26
C GLU A 7 -35.49 -3.84 -8.26
N LEU A 8 -34.19 -4.11 -8.42
CA LEU A 8 -33.44 -4.97 -7.51
C LEU A 8 -33.32 -4.34 -6.12
N LYS A 9 -33.03 -3.04 -6.02
CA LYS A 9 -33.00 -2.32 -4.73
C LYS A 9 -34.35 -2.37 -4.03
N ALA A 10 -35.45 -2.07 -4.73
CA ALA A 10 -36.79 -2.12 -4.16
C ALA A 10 -37.16 -3.53 -3.69
N THR A 11 -36.79 -4.54 -4.48
CA THR A 11 -37.00 -5.95 -4.13
C THR A 11 -36.23 -6.32 -2.86
N LEU A 12 -34.95 -5.96 -2.76
CA LEU A 12 -34.12 -6.28 -1.59
C LEU A 12 -34.49 -5.45 -0.34
N GLN A 13 -35.00 -4.23 -0.51
CA GLN A 13 -35.51 -3.40 0.60
C GLN A 13 -36.75 -3.98 1.27
N SER A 14 -37.46 -4.91 0.62
CA SER A 14 -38.60 -5.60 1.25
C SER A 14 -38.18 -6.66 2.29
N ASP A 15 -36.89 -7.06 2.30
CA ASP A 15 -36.34 -7.99 3.28
C ASP A 15 -35.60 -7.22 4.37
N GLU A 16 -36.23 -7.11 5.54
CA GLU A 16 -35.67 -6.41 6.72
C GLU A 16 -34.30 -6.97 7.14
N ARG A 17 -33.99 -8.24 6.84
CA ARG A 17 -32.71 -8.88 7.17
C ARG A 17 -31.53 -8.23 6.41
N LEU A 18 -31.81 -7.56 5.30
CA LEU A 18 -30.82 -6.92 4.44
C LEU A 18 -30.58 -5.45 4.79
N ILE A 19 -31.34 -4.89 5.74
CA ILE A 19 -31.29 -3.48 6.09
C ILE A 19 -30.52 -3.30 7.41
N ILE A 20 -29.50 -2.44 7.40
CA ILE A 20 -28.76 -2.00 8.59
C ILE A 20 -28.78 -0.47 8.59
N ASP A 21 -29.20 0.14 9.70
CA ASP A 21 -29.31 1.60 9.85
C ASP A 21 -30.14 2.29 8.75
N GLY A 22 -31.19 1.61 8.27
CA GLY A 22 -32.08 2.12 7.21
C GLY A 22 -31.48 2.07 5.81
N GLN A 23 -30.30 1.48 5.63
CA GLN A 23 -29.64 1.29 4.33
C GLN A 23 -29.43 -0.18 4.01
N LEU A 24 -29.39 -0.50 2.71
CA LEU A 24 -29.16 -1.86 2.27
C LEU A 24 -27.70 -2.26 2.51
N ALA A 25 -27.49 -3.30 3.32
CA ALA A 25 -26.18 -3.81 3.68
C ALA A 25 -25.63 -4.72 2.58
N LYS A 26 -24.85 -4.15 1.66
CA LYS A 26 -24.25 -4.87 0.52
C LYS A 26 -23.53 -6.16 0.91
N ASN A 27 -22.74 -6.12 1.99
CA ASN A 27 -22.00 -7.29 2.47
C ASN A 27 -22.96 -8.43 2.84
N LYS A 28 -24.11 -8.11 3.45
CA LYS A 28 -25.10 -9.10 3.85
C LYS A 28 -25.84 -9.70 2.66
N VAL A 29 -26.15 -8.89 1.65
CA VAL A 29 -26.73 -9.36 0.37
C VAL A 29 -25.80 -10.36 -0.31
N VAL A 30 -24.50 -10.04 -0.38
CA VAL A 30 -23.48 -10.91 -0.99
C VAL A 30 -23.30 -12.21 -0.18
N GLU A 31 -23.27 -12.11 1.14
CA GLU A 31 -23.17 -13.27 2.05
C GLU A 31 -24.34 -14.24 1.86
N LEU A 32 -25.58 -13.74 1.84
CA LEU A 32 -26.78 -14.57 1.66
C LEU A 32 -26.87 -15.16 0.25
N ALA A 33 -26.42 -14.42 -0.77
CA ALA A 33 -26.34 -14.94 -2.14
C ALA A 33 -25.29 -16.06 -2.27
N LEU A 34 -24.17 -15.96 -1.56
CA LEU A 34 -23.15 -17.01 -1.48
C LEU A 34 -23.65 -18.25 -0.74
N ALA A 35 -24.40 -18.04 0.35
CA ALA A 35 -25.01 -19.10 1.15
C ALA A 35 -26.22 -19.76 0.50
N MET A 36 -26.67 -19.27 -0.66
CA MET A 36 -27.91 -19.69 -1.31
C MET A 36 -29.13 -19.65 -0.35
N ASP A 37 -29.26 -18.55 0.41
CA ASP A 37 -30.38 -18.37 1.33
C ASP A 37 -31.71 -18.53 0.60
N GLU A 38 -32.56 -19.44 1.11
CA GLU A 38 -33.84 -19.76 0.50
C GLU A 38 -34.76 -18.53 0.42
N GLY A 39 -34.75 -17.68 1.46
CA GLY A 39 -35.55 -16.47 1.51
C GLY A 39 -35.14 -15.45 0.45
N LEU A 40 -33.83 -15.22 0.29
CA LEU A 40 -33.30 -14.34 -0.75
C LEU A 40 -33.62 -14.88 -2.15
N ILE A 41 -33.42 -16.17 -2.40
CA ILE A 41 -33.70 -16.77 -3.71
C ILE A 41 -35.19 -16.70 -4.04
N ALA A 42 -36.06 -17.02 -3.09
CA ALA A 42 -37.51 -16.93 -3.27
C ALA A 42 -37.95 -15.48 -3.56
N LEU A 43 -37.34 -14.51 -2.87
CA LEU A 43 -37.58 -13.09 -3.10
C LEU A 43 -37.19 -12.67 -4.53
N LEU A 44 -36.01 -13.08 -4.99
CA LEU A 44 -35.52 -12.77 -6.34
C LEU A 44 -36.36 -13.45 -7.44
N LEU A 45 -36.85 -14.68 -7.18
CA LEU A 45 -37.73 -15.41 -8.10
C LEU A 45 -39.11 -14.75 -8.27
N GLY A 46 -39.57 -14.01 -7.25
CA GLY A 46 -40.85 -13.30 -7.28
C GLY A 46 -40.90 -12.14 -8.29
N ASN A 47 -39.76 -11.70 -8.80
CA ASN A 47 -39.67 -10.61 -9.78
C ASN A 47 -39.17 -11.13 -11.13
N GLU A 48 -40.05 -11.10 -12.15
CA GLU A 48 -39.78 -11.64 -13.49
C GLU A 48 -38.59 -10.97 -14.21
N SER A 49 -38.33 -9.68 -13.95
CA SER A 49 -37.20 -8.95 -14.53
C SER A 49 -35.86 -9.43 -13.96
N ILE A 50 -35.80 -9.56 -12.63
CA ILE A 50 -34.64 -10.06 -11.88
C ILE A 50 -34.38 -11.53 -12.22
N LYS A 51 -35.45 -12.33 -12.27
CA LYS A 51 -35.42 -13.75 -12.63
C LYS A 51 -34.75 -13.98 -13.98
N ARG A 52 -35.09 -13.18 -15.00
CA ARG A 52 -34.49 -13.28 -16.35
C ARG A 52 -32.99 -12.96 -16.40
N HIS A 53 -32.49 -12.14 -15.47
CA HIS A 53 -31.09 -11.70 -15.47
C HIS A 53 -30.19 -12.57 -14.60
N PHE A 54 -30.71 -13.08 -13.48
CA PHE A 54 -29.90 -13.79 -12.48
C PHE A 54 -30.21 -15.27 -12.38
N PHE A 55 -31.12 -15.80 -13.20
CA PHE A 55 -31.39 -17.22 -13.28
C PHE A 55 -31.24 -17.71 -14.72
N LYS A 56 -30.65 -18.89 -14.86
CA LYS A 56 -30.48 -19.60 -16.13
C LYS A 56 -31.32 -20.86 -16.10
N GLU A 57 -32.10 -21.08 -17.14
CA GLU A 57 -32.83 -22.33 -17.29
C GLU A 57 -31.89 -23.41 -17.86
N VAL A 58 -31.73 -24.49 -17.11
CA VAL A 58 -30.93 -25.65 -17.50
C VAL A 58 -31.84 -26.87 -17.40
N SER A 59 -32.15 -27.48 -18.54
CA SER A 59 -33.00 -28.69 -18.61
C SER A 59 -34.36 -28.54 -17.91
N GLY A 60 -34.99 -27.36 -18.01
CA GLY A 60 -36.29 -27.06 -17.39
C GLY A 60 -36.22 -26.68 -15.90
N VAL A 61 -35.02 -26.56 -15.33
CA VAL A 61 -34.79 -26.12 -13.96
C VAL A 61 -34.14 -24.74 -13.96
N LEU A 62 -34.66 -23.82 -13.15
CA LEU A 62 -34.05 -22.50 -12.95
C LEU A 62 -32.89 -22.60 -11.98
N VAL A 63 -31.69 -22.29 -12.45
CA VAL A 63 -30.45 -22.26 -11.67
C VAL A 63 -30.07 -20.81 -11.40
N PHE A 64 -29.83 -20.47 -10.13
CA PHE A 64 -29.37 -19.14 -9.74
C PHE A 64 -27.91 -18.92 -10.15
N ASP A 65 -27.67 -17.90 -10.98
CA ASP A 65 -26.33 -17.48 -11.39
C ASP A 65 -25.72 -16.58 -10.32
N LYS A 66 -25.17 -17.22 -9.29
CA LYS A 66 -24.55 -16.54 -8.14
C LYS A 66 -23.41 -15.61 -8.55
N GLU A 67 -22.66 -15.94 -9.61
CA GLU A 67 -21.54 -15.12 -10.08
C GLU A 67 -22.05 -13.86 -10.78
N ALA A 68 -23.03 -13.99 -11.68
CA ALA A 68 -23.67 -12.83 -12.32
C ALA A 68 -24.33 -11.91 -11.30
N PHE A 69 -25.04 -12.48 -10.32
CA PHE A 69 -25.67 -11.70 -9.24
C PHE A 69 -24.64 -10.98 -8.37
N GLN A 70 -23.59 -11.68 -7.93
CA GLN A 70 -22.52 -11.06 -7.14
C GLN A 70 -21.81 -9.97 -7.89
N ASN A 71 -21.50 -10.17 -9.17
CA ASN A 71 -20.88 -9.15 -10.01
C ASN A 71 -21.78 -7.91 -10.13
N PHE A 72 -23.10 -8.10 -10.26
CA PHE A 72 -24.06 -7.01 -10.35
C PHE A 72 -24.19 -6.23 -9.04
N VAL A 73 -24.38 -6.91 -7.91
CA VAL A 73 -24.44 -6.28 -6.57
C VAL A 73 -23.09 -5.66 -6.19
N SER A 74 -21.99 -6.26 -6.66
CA SER A 74 -20.63 -5.74 -6.48
C SER A 74 -20.36 -4.48 -7.30
N ASN A 75 -21.10 -4.26 -8.39
CA ASN A 75 -21.01 -3.03 -9.17
C ASN A 75 -21.39 -1.82 -8.30
N LYS A 76 -20.55 -0.77 -8.32
CA LYS A 76 -20.76 0.42 -7.51
C LYS A 76 -21.94 1.29 -7.96
N GLN A 77 -22.57 1.02 -9.10
CA GLN A 77 -23.88 1.64 -9.39
C GLN A 77 -24.98 1.18 -8.42
N PHE A 78 -24.82 0.00 -7.80
CA PHE A 78 -25.75 -0.52 -6.80
C PHE A 78 -25.76 0.34 -5.52
N LEU A 79 -24.66 1.05 -5.20
CA LEU A 79 -24.55 2.04 -4.12
C LEU A 79 -23.63 3.22 -4.58
N PRO A 80 -24.17 4.42 -4.84
CA PRO A 80 -23.74 5.36 -5.89
C PRO A 80 -22.42 6.15 -5.69
N ASP A 81 -21.41 5.62 -5.01
CA ASP A 81 -20.14 6.35 -4.82
C ASP A 81 -19.13 6.18 -5.98
N SER A 82 -19.48 5.57 -7.14
CA SER A 82 -18.55 5.47 -8.27
C SER A 82 -19.18 5.08 -9.63
N TYR A 83 -18.62 5.68 -10.71
CA TYR A 83 -18.99 5.45 -12.12
C TYR A 83 -18.28 4.26 -12.78
N THR A 84 -17.55 3.43 -12.02
CA THR A 84 -16.75 2.32 -12.55
C THR A 84 -16.83 1.08 -11.65
N ALA A 85 -16.67 -0.11 -12.26
CA ALA A 85 -16.53 -1.38 -11.54
C ALA A 85 -15.17 -1.50 -10.82
N PHE A 86 -14.19 -0.66 -11.17
CA PHE A 86 -12.87 -0.66 -10.56
C PHE A 86 -12.85 0.07 -9.22
N LYS A 87 -11.94 -0.32 -8.30
CA LYS A 87 -11.67 0.46 -7.08
C LYS A 87 -11.11 1.84 -7.50
N ASN A 88 -11.33 2.89 -6.69
CA ASN A 88 -10.75 4.22 -6.94
C ASN A 88 -9.24 4.22 -6.58
N LYS A 89 -8.46 3.35 -7.23
CA LYS A 89 -7.03 3.17 -7.01
C LYS A 89 -6.37 2.80 -8.35
N ILE A 90 -5.33 3.51 -8.72
CA ILE A 90 -4.51 3.17 -9.89
C ILE A 90 -3.66 1.94 -9.53
N GLY A 91 -3.62 0.94 -10.39
CA GLY A 91 -2.82 -0.26 -10.18
C GLY A 91 -2.97 -1.29 -11.30
N LEU A 92 -2.17 -2.36 -11.20
CA LEU A 92 -2.26 -3.53 -12.07
C LEU A 92 -3.17 -4.57 -11.41
N THR A 93 -4.02 -5.23 -12.20
CA THR A 93 -4.93 -6.28 -11.72
C THR A 93 -4.72 -7.58 -12.50
N ALA A 94 -4.92 -8.71 -11.82
CA ALA A 94 -5.05 -10.03 -12.42
C ALA A 94 -6.33 -10.66 -11.87
N ASN A 95 -7.18 -11.23 -12.74
CA ASN A 95 -8.47 -11.82 -12.34
C ASN A 95 -9.36 -10.88 -11.49
N SER A 96 -9.39 -9.59 -11.83
CA SER A 96 -10.15 -8.55 -11.11
C SER A 96 -9.66 -8.23 -9.69
N GLU A 97 -8.54 -8.79 -9.25
CA GLU A 97 -7.88 -8.45 -7.98
C GLU A 97 -6.60 -7.65 -8.23
N TYR A 98 -6.30 -6.70 -7.34
CA TYR A 98 -5.08 -5.88 -7.46
C TYR A 98 -3.84 -6.71 -7.12
N LEU A 99 -2.78 -6.57 -7.90
CA LEU A 99 -1.50 -7.24 -7.62
C LEU A 99 -0.92 -6.84 -6.25
N THR A 100 -1.25 -5.65 -5.72
CA THR A 100 -0.82 -5.22 -4.38
C THR A 100 -1.53 -5.97 -3.24
N GLU A 101 -2.67 -6.61 -3.53
CA GLU A 101 -3.43 -7.42 -2.57
C GLU A 101 -3.00 -8.90 -2.64
N SER A 102 -2.33 -9.30 -3.72
CA SER A 102 -1.70 -10.62 -3.88
C SER A 102 -0.28 -10.63 -3.30
N LYS A 103 0.06 -11.72 -2.60
CA LYS A 103 1.44 -11.99 -2.13
C LYS A 103 2.26 -12.82 -3.13
N GLU A 104 1.72 -13.11 -4.30
CA GLU A 104 2.29 -14.05 -5.27
C GLU A 104 3.26 -13.38 -6.26
N VAL A 105 3.24 -12.05 -6.33
CA VAL A 105 4.05 -11.28 -7.28
C VAL A 105 4.91 -10.24 -6.58
N VAL A 106 6.16 -10.12 -7.01
CA VAL A 106 7.10 -9.12 -6.50
C VAL A 106 7.63 -8.29 -7.66
N LEU A 107 7.55 -6.96 -7.52
CA LEU A 107 8.23 -6.07 -8.44
C LEU A 107 9.74 -6.18 -8.21
N THR A 108 10.46 -6.61 -9.24
CA THR A 108 11.93 -6.70 -9.24
C THR A 108 12.48 -5.67 -10.19
N TRP A 109 13.46 -4.90 -9.73
CA TRP A 109 14.26 -3.98 -10.54
C TRP A 109 15.74 -4.32 -10.39
N PRO A 110 16.59 -3.95 -11.36
CA PRO A 110 18.03 -4.18 -11.25
C PRO A 110 18.61 -3.56 -9.96
N TYR A 111 19.56 -4.26 -9.33
CA TYR A 111 20.26 -3.81 -8.12
C TYR A 111 19.35 -3.60 -6.89
N LYS A 112 18.16 -4.22 -6.86
CA LYS A 112 17.24 -4.19 -5.70
C LYS A 112 17.87 -4.75 -4.42
N ASP A 113 18.86 -5.61 -4.57
CA ASP A 113 19.65 -6.30 -3.54
C ASP A 113 21.04 -5.70 -3.37
N CYS A 114 21.22 -4.41 -3.69
CA CYS A 114 22.49 -3.71 -3.56
C CYS A 114 22.39 -2.43 -2.73
N VAL A 115 23.48 -2.12 -2.02
CA VAL A 115 23.71 -0.83 -1.37
C VAL A 115 24.63 0.03 -2.24
N LEU A 116 24.19 1.26 -2.54
CA LEU A 116 24.99 2.21 -3.32
C LEU A 116 25.95 2.98 -2.40
N GLU A 117 27.25 2.77 -2.60
CA GLU A 117 28.29 3.63 -2.05
C GLU A 117 28.62 4.76 -3.01
N GLY A 118 28.27 5.98 -2.61
CA GLY A 118 28.64 7.20 -3.32
C GLY A 118 30.09 7.61 -3.00
N GLY A 119 30.96 7.65 -4.03
CA GLY A 119 32.37 7.97 -3.88
C GLY A 119 32.74 9.47 -3.89
N GLN A 120 31.80 10.38 -3.63
CA GLN A 120 32.10 11.82 -3.65
C GLN A 120 32.82 12.23 -2.36
N THR A 121 34.13 12.44 -2.44
CA THR A 121 34.95 12.91 -1.31
C THR A 121 35.34 14.38 -1.39
N LYS A 122 35.22 14.99 -2.58
CA LYS A 122 35.43 16.42 -2.86
C LYS A 122 34.37 16.93 -3.84
N GLU A 123 34.08 18.22 -3.82
CA GLU A 123 33.08 18.84 -4.71
C GLU A 123 33.42 18.64 -6.20
N ASP A 124 34.71 18.70 -6.57
CA ASP A 124 35.17 18.62 -7.97
C ASP A 124 35.50 17.20 -8.48
N GLN A 125 35.23 16.14 -7.70
CA GLN A 125 35.63 14.78 -8.08
C GLN A 125 34.64 14.12 -9.06
N LYS A 126 35.15 13.47 -10.11
CA LYS A 126 34.34 12.59 -10.97
C LYS A 126 33.77 11.43 -10.15
N ARG A 127 32.45 11.23 -10.23
CA ARG A 127 31.72 10.23 -9.44
C ARG A 127 32.16 8.82 -9.81
N LYS A 128 32.61 8.07 -8.81
CA LYS A 128 32.72 6.60 -8.87
C LYS A 128 31.71 6.05 -7.88
N GLU A 129 30.64 5.48 -8.42
CA GLU A 129 29.55 4.88 -7.66
C GLU A 129 29.76 3.36 -7.70
N ILE A 130 29.66 2.71 -6.54
CA ILE A 130 29.81 1.27 -6.41
C ILE A 130 28.52 0.71 -5.81
N PHE A 131 27.97 -0.31 -6.45
CA PHE A 131 26.84 -1.08 -5.92
C PHE A 131 27.37 -2.35 -5.26
N TRP A 132 27.28 -2.40 -3.93
CA TRP A 132 27.64 -3.57 -3.15
C TRP A 132 26.44 -4.50 -3.05
N ASN A 133 26.55 -5.72 -3.57
CA ASN A 133 25.48 -6.71 -3.46
C ASN A 133 25.40 -7.27 -2.03
N GLU A 134 24.21 -7.35 -1.47
CA GLU A 134 23.95 -7.80 -0.09
C GLU A 134 24.40 -9.24 0.18
N THR A 135 24.40 -10.09 -0.84
CA THR A 135 24.83 -11.50 -0.71
C THR A 135 26.32 -11.68 -1.01
N LEU A 136 26.84 -10.99 -2.03
CA LEU A 136 28.21 -11.19 -2.51
C LEU A 136 29.25 -10.33 -1.77
N ALA A 137 28.84 -9.20 -1.19
CA ALA A 137 29.73 -8.27 -0.51
C ALA A 137 29.19 -7.82 0.87
N PRO A 138 28.79 -8.76 1.76
CA PRO A 138 28.26 -8.40 3.07
C PRO A 138 29.28 -7.66 3.94
N ASP A 139 30.56 -8.05 3.89
CA ASP A 139 31.63 -7.41 4.66
C ASP A 139 31.83 -5.93 4.31
N GLU A 140 31.68 -5.57 3.03
CA GLU A 140 31.80 -4.19 2.55
C GLU A 140 30.62 -3.35 3.04
N ILE A 141 29.41 -3.93 3.06
CA ILE A 141 28.20 -3.30 3.59
C ILE A 141 28.31 -3.12 5.11
N ASP A 142 28.78 -4.14 5.84
CA ASP A 142 29.02 -4.06 7.28
C ASP A 142 30.05 -2.98 7.59
N ARG A 143 31.15 -2.91 6.84
CA ARG A 143 32.14 -1.84 6.98
C ARG A 143 31.54 -0.47 6.68
N LEU A 144 30.69 -0.37 5.66
CA LEU A 144 30.02 0.89 5.30
C LEU A 144 29.10 1.35 6.44
N LEU A 145 28.31 0.45 7.03
CA LEU A 145 27.33 0.74 8.08
C LEU A 145 27.92 0.76 9.50
N ALA A 146 29.15 0.28 9.70
CA ALA A 146 29.80 0.30 11.01
C ALA A 146 29.93 1.75 11.56
N PRO A 147 29.84 1.96 12.89
CA PRO A 147 30.08 3.26 13.50
C PRO A 147 31.43 3.84 13.08
N LYS A 148 31.46 5.12 12.70
CA LYS A 148 32.71 5.80 12.32
C LYS A 148 33.31 6.52 13.52
N ALA A 149 34.62 6.38 13.67
CA ALA A 149 35.39 7.26 14.55
C ALA A 149 35.54 8.62 13.87
N LEU A 150 35.05 9.67 14.52
CA LEU A 150 35.31 11.04 14.08
C LEU A 150 36.74 11.42 14.51
N THR A 151 37.48 12.04 13.61
CA THR A 151 38.88 12.42 13.81
C THR A 151 39.12 13.86 13.36
N ASN A 152 40.32 14.40 13.62
CA ASN A 152 40.72 15.76 13.22
C ASN A 152 39.83 16.86 13.81
N PHE A 153 39.49 16.73 15.10
CA PHE A 153 38.75 17.76 15.81
C PHE A 153 39.56 19.05 15.90
N LYS A 154 38.91 20.16 15.55
CA LYS A 154 39.44 21.52 15.58
C LYS A 154 38.38 22.43 16.15
N LYS A 155 38.76 23.33 17.05
CA LYS A 155 37.85 24.35 17.58
C LYS A 155 38.15 25.68 16.91
N TYR A 156 37.10 26.38 16.50
CA TYR A 156 37.23 27.69 15.88
C TYR A 156 36.52 28.73 16.74
N ASP A 157 37.20 29.83 17.02
CA ASP A 157 36.63 31.04 17.61
C ASP A 157 37.07 32.29 16.83
N LYS A 158 36.83 33.47 17.40
CA LYS A 158 37.19 34.76 16.80
C LYS A 158 38.71 34.91 16.56
N ASP A 159 39.52 34.19 17.31
CA ASP A 159 40.98 34.30 17.32
C ASP A 159 41.65 33.21 16.46
N GLY A 160 40.88 32.23 15.97
CA GLY A 160 41.33 31.26 14.96
C GLY A 160 41.08 29.80 15.33
N GLU A 161 41.99 28.93 14.88
CA GLU A 161 41.92 27.47 15.08
C GLU A 161 42.71 27.06 16.35
N HIS A 162 42.11 26.22 17.18
CA HIS A 162 42.69 25.72 18.43
C HIS A 162 42.60 24.19 18.52
N GLU A 163 43.52 23.59 19.26
CA GLU A 163 43.46 22.17 19.63
C GLU A 163 42.26 21.89 20.57
N VAL A 164 41.72 20.68 20.47
CA VAL A 164 40.50 20.28 21.18
C VAL A 164 40.85 19.32 22.31
N GLU A 165 40.70 19.79 23.55
CA GLU A 165 40.87 18.93 24.74
C GLU A 165 39.56 18.20 25.11
N ASN A 166 38.41 18.86 24.93
CA ASN A 166 37.10 18.33 25.28
C ASN A 166 36.01 18.82 24.30
N ILE A 167 34.97 18.01 24.11
CA ILE A 167 33.80 18.31 23.27
C ILE A 167 32.53 18.16 24.11
N SER A 168 31.72 19.20 24.15
CA SER A 168 30.41 19.22 24.80
C SER A 168 29.28 18.95 23.80
N PHE A 169 28.10 18.59 24.31
CA PHE A 169 26.88 18.53 23.52
C PHE A 169 26.31 19.90 23.12
N ASP A 170 26.74 20.96 23.81
CA ASP A 170 26.34 22.34 23.53
C ASP A 170 27.22 23.00 22.46
N ASP A 171 28.27 22.31 22.00
CA ASP A 171 29.14 22.82 20.93
C ASP A 171 28.45 22.69 19.56
N ASN A 172 28.60 23.72 18.73
CA ASN A 172 28.19 23.67 17.33
C ASN A 172 29.20 22.84 16.53
N LEU A 173 28.76 21.70 16.00
CA LEU A 173 29.62 20.76 15.27
C LEU A 173 29.48 20.95 13.75
N ILE A 174 30.60 21.15 13.07
CA ILE A 174 30.69 21.06 11.60
C ILE A 174 31.44 19.78 11.25
N ILE A 175 30.76 18.83 10.63
CA ILE A 175 31.37 17.57 10.20
C ILE A 175 31.66 17.64 8.71
N LYS A 176 32.94 17.50 8.35
CA LYS A 176 33.37 17.41 6.95
C LYS A 176 33.54 15.94 6.57
N GLY A 177 32.77 15.47 5.59
CA GLY A 177 32.86 14.09 5.10
C GLY A 177 31.59 13.61 4.41
N ASN A 178 31.46 12.30 4.25
CA ASN A 178 30.25 11.69 3.68
C ASN A 178 29.06 11.85 4.65
N ASN A 179 28.07 12.63 4.24
CA ASN A 179 26.89 12.96 5.05
C ASN A 179 26.14 11.73 5.56
N LEU A 180 26.02 10.68 4.74
CA LEU A 180 25.28 9.47 5.13
C LEU A 180 25.97 8.76 6.29
N LEU A 181 27.29 8.61 6.23
CA LEU A 181 28.08 7.95 7.26
C LEU A 181 28.13 8.76 8.57
N ALA A 182 28.22 10.09 8.44
CA ALA A 182 28.16 11.01 9.58
C ALA A 182 26.80 10.91 10.27
N LEU A 183 25.70 11.03 9.53
CA LEU A 183 24.34 10.93 10.06
C LEU A 183 24.06 9.56 10.68
N HIS A 184 24.50 8.48 10.04
CA HIS A 184 24.36 7.12 10.59
C HIS A 184 25.05 7.01 11.96
N SER A 185 26.26 7.54 12.08
CA SER A 185 27.03 7.51 13.33
C SER A 185 26.38 8.38 14.42
N LEU A 186 25.83 9.54 14.06
CA LEU A 186 25.14 10.44 14.99
C LEU A 186 23.75 9.94 15.40
N LYS A 187 23.07 9.16 14.55
CA LYS A 187 21.69 8.71 14.74
C LYS A 187 21.48 8.08 16.12
N LYS A 188 22.39 7.19 16.56
CA LYS A 188 22.26 6.51 17.87
C LYS A 188 22.18 7.48 19.06
N LYS A 189 22.82 8.66 18.96
CA LYS A 189 22.95 9.62 20.06
C LYS A 189 21.93 10.76 19.99
N TYR A 190 21.53 11.16 18.78
CA TYR A 190 20.70 12.33 18.52
C TYR A 190 19.31 12.02 17.91
N ALA A 191 18.97 10.76 17.64
CA ALA A 191 17.64 10.39 17.17
C ALA A 191 16.55 10.91 18.13
N GLY A 192 15.53 11.59 17.57
CA GLY A 192 14.41 12.16 18.33
C GLY A 192 14.74 13.42 19.14
N LYS A 193 16.00 13.89 19.14
CA LYS A 193 16.43 15.12 19.84
C LYS A 193 16.60 16.31 18.91
N VAL A 194 16.51 16.09 17.60
CA VAL A 194 16.51 17.15 16.59
C VAL A 194 15.10 17.71 16.54
N LEU A 195 14.92 18.96 16.96
CA LEU A 195 13.66 19.69 16.80
C LEU A 195 13.38 19.82 15.29
N ASN A 196 12.22 19.33 14.85
CA ASN A 196 11.72 19.69 13.52
C ASN A 196 11.41 21.19 13.53
N PRO A 197 11.91 21.97 12.55
CA PRO A 197 11.48 23.34 12.36
C PRO A 197 9.99 23.42 11.99
#